data_AF-A0AAI9NZJ8-F1
#
_entry.id   AF-A0AAI9NZJ8-F1
#
_cell.length_a   1.000
_cell.length_b   1.000
_cell.length_c   1.000
_cell.angle_alpha   90.00
_cell.angle_beta   90.00
_cell.angle_gamma   90.00
#
_symmetry.space_group_name_H-M   'P 1'
#
loop_
_entity.id
_entity.type
_entity.pdbx_description
1 polymer ?
#
loop_
_entity_poly.entity_id
_entity_poly.type
_entity_poly.pdbx_seq_one_letter_code
_entity_poly.pdbx_strand_id
1 'polypeptide(L)'
;MLKLLILGMLALLLSGIGGIVGGYIVYLFKRGNFNPTVGIAGVSCVPSTAKVAQKAASKADPSAFILDYALGVNICGVITTAILTGIYITLLS
;
A
#
# COMPACT_ATOMS: atom_id res chain seq x y z
N MET A 1 17.51 17.99 10.05
CA MET A 1 16.05 17.75 10.01
C MET A 1 15.48 17.81 8.59
N LEU A 2 15.71 18.90 7.83
CA LEU A 2 15.15 19.08 6.48
C LEU A 2 15.52 17.95 5.49
N LYS A 3 16.79 17.50 5.49
CA LYS A 3 17.23 16.35 4.67
C LYS A 3 16.46 15.06 4.96
N LEU A 4 16.12 14.81 6.23
CA LEU A 4 15.42 13.59 6.65
C LEU A 4 13.94 13.62 6.26
N LEU A 5 13.31 14.79 6.34
CA LEU A 5 11.95 15.03 5.86
C LEU A 5 11.85 14.76 4.35
N ILE A 6 12.79 15.29 3.57
CA ILE A 6 12.82 15.12 2.10
C ILE A 6 13.02 13.65 1.74
N LEU A 7 13.94 12.94 2.41
CA LEU A 7 14.14 11.51 2.21
C LEU A 7 12.88 10.70 2.55
N GLY A 8 12.19 11.04 3.65
CA GLY A 8 10.95 10.39 4.05
C GLY A 8 9.81 10.59 3.06
N MET A 9 9.64 11.81 2.54
CA MET A 9 8.65 12.09 1.48
C MET A 9 8.94 11.30 0.21
N LEU A 10 10.21 11.25 -0.23
CA LEU A 10 10.63 10.45 -1.38
C LEU A 10 10.39 8.95 -1.15
N ALA A 11 10.70 8.44 0.04
CA ALA A 11 10.46 7.04 0.40
C ALA A 11 8.96 6.69 0.35
N LEU A 12 8.10 7.56 0.85
CA LEU A 12 6.64 7.37 0.80
C LEU A 12 6.10 7.45 -0.64
N LEU A 13 6.64 8.35 -1.46
CA LEU A 13 6.29 8.43 -2.89
C LEU A 13 6.66 7.13 -3.62
N LEU A 14 7.89 6.65 -3.44
CA LEU A 14 8.34 5.39 -4.03
C LEU A 14 7.54 4.19 -3.55
N SER A 15 7.20 4.15 -2.25
CA SER A 15 6.34 3.12 -1.67
C SER A 15 4.92 3.14 -2.26
N GLY A 16 4.34 4.33 -2.44
CA GLY A 16 3.04 4.50 -3.08
C GLY A 16 3.06 4.05 -4.55
N ILE A 17 4.07 4.45 -5.32
CA ILE A 17 4.24 4.04 -6.72
C ILE A 17 4.40 2.51 -6.79
N GLY A 18 5.25 1.93 -5.95
CA GLY A 18 5.44 0.48 -5.86
C GLY A 18 4.15 -0.28 -5.53
N GLY A 19 3.34 0.24 -4.59
CA GLY A 19 2.04 -0.33 -4.25
C GLY A 19 1.05 -0.30 -5.42
N ILE A 20 0.99 0.80 -6.18
CA ILE A 20 0.14 0.91 -7.38
C ILE A 20 0.60 -0.06 -8.46
N VAL A 21 1.91 -0.13 -8.72
CA VAL A 21 2.48 -1.06 -9.72
C VAL A 21 2.19 -2.51 -9.33
N GLY A 22 2.36 -2.87 -8.05
CA GLY A 22 1.97 -4.19 -7.53
C GLY A 22 0.47 -4.47 -7.72
N GLY A 23 -0.38 -3.50 -7.43
CA GLY A 23 -1.82 -3.58 -7.69
C GLY A 23 -2.16 -3.80 -9.16
N TYR A 24 -1.40 -3.19 -10.08
CA TYR A 24 -1.56 -3.35 -11.52
C TYR A 24 -1.08 -4.72 -12.02
N ILE A 25 -0.02 -5.28 -11.43
CA ILE A 25 0.43 -6.65 -11.71
C ILE A 25 -0.67 -7.65 -11.32
N VAL A 26 -1.26 -7.48 -10.14
CA VAL A 26 -2.39 -8.32 -9.68
C VAL A 26 -3.61 -8.14 -10.59
N TYR A 27 -3.88 -6.93 -11.05
CA TYR A 27 -4.94 -6.66 -12.02
C TYR A 27 -4.76 -7.42 -13.34
N LEU A 28 -3.54 -7.42 -13.88
CA LEU A 28 -3.19 -8.14 -15.10
C LEU A 28 -3.35 -9.65 -14.90
N PHE A 29 -2.93 -10.18 -13.75
CA PHE A 29 -3.07 -11.60 -13.42
C PHE A 29 -4.53 -12.03 -13.24
N LYS A 30 -5.37 -11.16 -12.66
CA LYS A 30 -6.82 -11.37 -12.50
C LYS A 30 -7.65 -11.01 -13.75
N ARG A 31 -7.02 -10.72 -14.90
CA ARG A 31 -7.68 -10.42 -16.18
C ARG A 31 -8.84 -9.41 -16.06
N GLY A 32 -8.64 -8.31 -15.32
CA GLY A 32 -9.58 -7.20 -15.36
C GLY A 32 -10.57 -7.09 -14.20
N ASN A 33 -10.63 -8.07 -13.29
CA ASN A 33 -11.63 -8.08 -12.21
C ASN A 33 -11.12 -7.55 -10.85
N PHE A 34 -10.04 -6.77 -10.84
CA PHE A 34 -9.42 -6.26 -9.61
C PHE A 34 -9.22 -4.74 -9.68
N ASN A 35 -9.54 -3.99 -8.63
CA ASN A 35 -9.31 -2.55 -8.67
C ASN A 35 -7.85 -2.26 -8.29
N PRO A 36 -7.00 -1.71 -9.19
CA PRO A 36 -5.60 -1.38 -8.88
C PRO A 36 -5.47 -0.40 -7.71
N THR A 37 -6.54 0.33 -7.40
CA THR A 37 -6.70 1.17 -6.20
C THR A 37 -6.51 0.39 -4.89
N VAL A 38 -6.67 -0.92 -4.86
CA VAL A 38 -6.33 -1.73 -3.67
C VAL A 38 -4.83 -1.78 -3.43
N GLY A 39 -4.02 -1.66 -4.49
CA GLY A 39 -2.55 -1.65 -4.39
C GLY A 39 -2.01 -0.52 -3.52
N ILE A 40 -2.65 0.67 -3.52
CA ILE A 40 -2.24 1.76 -2.61
C ILE A 40 -2.45 1.38 -1.15
N ALA A 41 -3.44 0.54 -0.84
CA ALA A 41 -3.75 0.18 0.54
C ALA A 41 -2.62 -0.62 1.21
N GLY A 42 -1.67 -1.19 0.44
CA GLY A 42 -0.49 -1.88 0.94
C GLY A 42 0.56 -0.99 1.61
N VAL A 43 0.46 0.35 1.48
CA VAL A 43 1.32 1.25 2.25
C VAL A 43 0.91 1.20 3.72
N SER A 44 1.88 0.93 4.61
CA SER A 44 1.76 0.59 6.03
C SER A 44 1.09 1.62 6.95
N CYS A 45 0.48 2.69 6.42
CA CYS A 45 -0.21 3.73 7.18
C CYS A 45 -1.66 3.31 7.50
N VAL A 46 -1.83 2.55 8.57
CA VAL A 46 -3.14 2.10 9.09
C VAL A 46 -3.87 3.24 9.81
N PRO A 47 -5.18 3.46 9.64
CA PRO A 47 -6.09 2.98 8.58
C PRO A 47 -6.19 3.98 7.39
N SER A 48 -5.37 5.02 7.39
CA SER A 48 -5.46 6.15 6.46
C SER A 48 -5.38 5.71 4.99
N THR A 49 -4.45 4.82 4.62
CA THR A 49 -4.32 4.40 3.23
C THR A 49 -5.50 3.55 2.76
N ALA A 50 -6.04 2.70 3.63
CA ALA A 50 -7.25 1.92 3.33
C ALA A 50 -8.47 2.83 3.13
N LYS A 51 -8.61 3.91 3.93
CA LYS A 51 -9.68 4.91 3.75
C LYS A 51 -9.52 5.71 2.45
N VAL A 52 -8.29 6.05 2.06
CA VAL A 52 -8.01 6.72 0.78
C VAL A 52 -8.35 5.81 -0.40
N ALA A 53 -8.01 4.52 -0.31
CA ALA A 53 -8.37 3.52 -1.31
C ALA A 53 -9.90 3.38 -1.43
N GLN A 54 -10.61 3.28 -0.30
CA GLN A 54 -12.07 3.23 -0.27
C GLN A 54 -12.71 4.49 -0.87
N LYS A 55 -12.17 5.69 -0.58
CA LYS A 55 -12.65 6.95 -1.17
C LYS A 55 -12.44 7.00 -2.69
N ALA A 56 -11.33 6.47 -3.18
CA ALA A 56 -11.05 6.41 -4.62
C ALA A 56 -11.92 5.35 -5.32
N ALA A 57 -12.15 4.19 -4.71
CA ALA A 57 -13.07 3.18 -5.22
C ALA A 57 -14.52 3.65 -5.23
N SER A 58 -14.98 4.29 -4.15
CA SER A 58 -16.33 4.85 -4.04
C SER A 58 -16.62 5.96 -5.06
N LYS A 59 -15.58 6.66 -5.56
CA LYS A 59 -15.70 7.60 -6.68
C LYS A 59 -15.89 6.91 -8.03
N ALA A 60 -15.34 5.71 -8.22
CA ALA A 60 -15.47 4.95 -9.45
C ALA A 60 -16.76 4.12 -9.48
N ASP A 61 -17.09 3.49 -8.35
CA ASP A 61 -18.33 2.78 -8.12
C ASP A 61 -18.78 2.96 -6.66
N PRO A 62 -19.86 3.71 -6.38
CA PRO A 62 -20.34 3.96 -5.03
C PRO A 62 -20.89 2.70 -4.32
N SER A 63 -21.14 1.62 -5.07
CA SER A 63 -21.59 0.32 -4.55
C SER A 63 -20.43 -0.57 -4.10
N ALA A 64 -19.19 -0.26 -4.52
CA ALA A 64 -18.01 -1.08 -4.27
C ALA A 64 -17.40 -0.78 -2.89
N PHE A 65 -17.68 -1.63 -1.90
CA PHE A 65 -16.99 -1.62 -0.61
C PHE A 65 -15.75 -2.50 -0.64
N ILE A 66 -14.57 -1.88 -0.76
CA ILE A 66 -13.27 -2.55 -0.75
C ILE A 66 -12.52 -2.41 0.59
N LEU A 67 -13.09 -1.70 1.57
CA LEU A 67 -12.42 -1.34 2.82
C LEU A 67 -11.94 -2.55 3.61
N ASP A 68 -12.77 -3.59 3.75
CA ASP A 68 -12.41 -4.80 4.51
C ASP A 68 -11.21 -5.53 3.90
N TYR A 69 -11.19 -5.65 2.56
CA TYR A 69 -10.08 -6.24 1.84
C TYR A 69 -8.84 -5.34 1.87
N ALA A 70 -9.02 -4.03 1.69
CA ALA A 70 -7.95 -3.04 1.73
C ALA A 70 -7.27 -2.97 3.11
N LEU A 71 -8.02 -3.16 4.19
CA LEU A 71 -7.47 -3.26 5.54
C LEU A 71 -6.61 -4.51 5.70
N GLY A 72 -7.04 -5.66 5.17
CA GLY A 72 -6.22 -6.87 5.13
C GLY A 72 -4.88 -6.66 4.43
N VAL A 73 -4.89 -6.05 3.24
CA VAL A 73 -3.67 -5.72 2.47
C VAL A 73 -2.78 -4.73 3.24
N ASN A 74 -3.35 -3.77 3.95
CA ASN A 74 -2.59 -2.81 4.75
C ASN A 74 -1.83 -3.48 5.91
N ILE A 75 -2.51 -4.38 6.63
CA ILE A 75 -1.89 -5.15 7.72
C ILE A 75 -0.76 -6.03 7.19
N CYS A 76 -0.93 -6.67 6.02
CA CYS A 76 0.16 -7.39 5.36
C CYS A 76 1.37 -6.49 5.08
N GLY A 77 1.14 -5.24 4.67
CA GLY A 77 2.19 -4.24 4.47
C GLY A 77 2.97 -3.93 5.75
N VAL A 78 2.29 -3.76 6.89
CA VAL A 78 2.93 -3.54 8.20
C VAL A 78 3.76 -4.74 8.66
N ILE A 79 3.23 -5.96 8.49
CA ILE A 79 3.94 -7.19 8.86
C ILE A 79 5.20 -7.35 8.00
N THR A 80 5.10 -7.10 6.70
CA THR A 80 6.23 -7.22 5.78
C THR A 80 7.35 -6.24 6.12
N THR A 81 7.03 -4.97 6.42
CA THR A 81 8.05 -3.99 6.81
C THR A 81 8.71 -4.36 8.14
N ALA A 82 7.97 -4.92 9.10
CA ALA A 82 8.54 -5.43 10.34
C ALA A 82 9.53 -6.59 10.10
N ILE A 83 9.17 -7.56 9.24
CA ILE A 83 10.05 -8.68 8.86
C ILE A 83 11.32 -8.16 8.18
N LEU A 84 11.19 -7.27 7.19
CA LEU A 84 12.33 -6.69 6.49
C LEU A 84 13.26 -5.92 7.45
N THR A 85 12.68 -5.19 8.40
CA THR A 85 13.45 -4.48 9.44
C THR A 85 14.22 -5.47 10.32
N GLY A 86 13.59 -6.58 10.73
CA GLY A 86 14.25 -7.64 11.50
C GLY A 86 15.44 -8.24 10.75
N ILE A 87 15.25 -8.61 9.48
CA ILE A 87 16.32 -9.13 8.62
C ILE A 87 17.46 -8.11 8.46
N TYR A 88 17.12 -6.85 8.23
CA TYR A 88 18.10 -5.77 8.07
C TYR A 88 18.98 -5.59 9.33
N ILE A 89 18.37 -5.65 10.52
CA ILE A 89 19.11 -5.57 11.79
C ILE A 89 20.02 -6.80 11.95
N THR A 90 19.52 -8.00 11.64
CA THR A 90 20.32 -9.24 11.74
C THR A 90 21.51 -9.26 10.77
N LEU A 91 21.37 -8.69 9.58
CA LEU A 91 22.47 -8.63 8.60
C LEU A 91 23.53 -7.57 8.92
N LEU A 92 23.18 -6.55 9.70
CA LEU A 92 24.08 -5.48 10.12
C LEU A 92 24.73 -5.73 11.49
N SER A 93 24.16 -6.61 12.30
CA SER A 93 24.72 -7.06 13.57
C SER A 93 25.78 -8.14 13.35
#